data_AF-A0A837IMX0-F1
#
_entry.id   AF-A0A837IMX0-F1
#
_cell.length_a   1.000
_cell.length_b   1.000
_cell.length_c   1.000
_cell.angle_alpha   90.00
_cell.angle_beta   90.00
_cell.angle_gamma   90.00
#
_symmetry.space_group_name_H-M   'P 1'
#
loop_
_entity.id
_entity.type
_entity.pdbx_description
1 polymer ?
#
loop_
_entity_poly.entity_id
_entity_poly.type
_entity_poly.pdbx_seq_one_letter_code
_entity_poly.pdbx_strand_id
1 'polypeptide(L)'
;NNIVVTENNVLVGQVEAVGANWSKIKKTGSLGQKLTLVGEDPNLSFDAVGLGGGELAAELPARLSAVFKPGDTLRWAENPNYTVGLIDKIDFKEGNPFGKILIVSPISPSAVIWVNILPNND
;
A
#
# COMPACT_ATOMS: atom_id res chain seq x y z
N ASN A 1 2.38 -9.80 -12.33
CA ASN A 1 3.55 -10.45 -11.69
C ASN A 1 3.13 -11.10 -10.40
N ASN A 2 3.69 -12.27 -10.04
CA ASN A 2 3.38 -12.92 -8.76
C ASN A 2 3.50 -11.93 -7.60
N ILE A 3 2.52 -11.98 -6.71
CA ILE A 3 2.48 -11.14 -5.51
C ILE A 3 3.25 -11.81 -4.39
N VAL A 4 3.82 -10.99 -3.52
CA VAL A 4 4.51 -11.45 -2.32
C VAL A 4 3.78 -10.91 -1.12
N VAL A 5 3.35 -11.82 -0.26
CA VAL A 5 2.56 -11.50 0.93
C VAL A 5 3.13 -12.16 2.17
N THR A 6 2.89 -11.59 3.34
CA THR A 6 3.16 -12.27 4.61
C THR A 6 2.08 -13.30 4.93
N GLU A 7 2.31 -14.13 5.95
CA GLU A 7 1.29 -15.04 6.51
C GLU A 7 0.00 -14.31 6.94
N ASN A 8 0.11 -13.06 7.43
CA ASN A 8 -1.02 -12.23 7.83
C ASN A 8 -1.63 -11.41 6.66
N ASN A 9 -1.44 -11.84 5.41
CA ASN A 9 -1.97 -11.18 4.21
C ASN A 9 -1.56 -9.70 4.04
N VAL A 10 -0.36 -9.31 4.50
CA VAL A 10 0.20 -7.98 4.19
C VAL A 10 0.96 -8.06 2.86
N LEU A 11 0.65 -7.16 1.93
CA LEU A 11 1.29 -7.06 0.63
C LEU A 11 2.70 -6.47 0.78
N VAL A 12 3.72 -7.32 0.58
CA VAL A 12 5.13 -6.93 0.63
C VAL A 12 5.55 -6.29 -0.70
N GLY A 13 5.05 -6.83 -1.81
CA GLY A 13 5.34 -6.33 -3.15
C GLY A 13 5.07 -7.36 -4.23
N GLN A 14 5.78 -7.24 -5.34
CA GLN A 14 5.66 -8.14 -6.49
C GLN A 14 7.04 -8.65 -6.91
N VAL A 15 7.07 -9.87 -7.44
CA VAL A 15 8.30 -10.42 -8.02
C VAL A 15 8.67 -9.59 -9.25
N GLU A 16 9.90 -9.05 -9.24
CA GLU A 16 10.48 -8.25 -10.32
C GLU A 16 11.39 -9.08 -11.22
N ALA A 17 12.16 -9.99 -10.63
CA ALA A 17 13.05 -10.87 -11.36
C ALA A 17 13.17 -12.21 -10.64
N VAL A 18 13.40 -13.27 -11.41
CA VAL A 18 13.59 -14.63 -10.90
C VAL A 18 14.97 -15.13 -11.33
N GLY A 19 15.73 -15.64 -10.36
CA GLY A 19 16.97 -16.37 -10.57
C GLY A 19 16.79 -17.86 -10.30
N ALA A 20 17.89 -18.62 -10.34
CA ALA A 20 17.84 -20.08 -10.20
C ALA A 20 17.26 -20.56 -8.85
N ASN A 21 17.50 -19.82 -7.77
CA ASN A 21 17.08 -20.16 -6.41
C ASN A 21 16.68 -18.92 -5.59
N TRP A 22 16.41 -17.80 -6.25
CA TRP A 22 16.05 -16.54 -5.60
C TRP A 22 15.04 -15.77 -6.45
N SER A 23 14.26 -14.90 -5.81
CA SER A 23 13.42 -13.92 -6.49
C SER A 23 13.74 -12.52 -5.95
N LYS A 24 13.86 -11.54 -6.83
CA LYS A 24 13.95 -10.12 -6.46
C LYS A 24 12.55 -9.56 -6.37
N ILE A 25 12.27 -8.84 -5.28
CA ILE A 25 10.96 -8.28 -5.00
C ILE A 25 11.03 -6.78 -5.15
N LYS A 26 10.14 -6.22 -5.97
CA LYS A 26 9.84 -4.79 -5.97
C LYS A 26 8.82 -4.53 -4.88
N LYS A 27 9.22 -3.80 -3.83
CA LYS A 27 8.39 -3.53 -2.67
C LYS A 27 7.21 -2.63 -3.01
N THR A 28 6.09 -2.79 -2.31
CA THR A 28 4.87 -1.97 -2.48
C THR A 28 5.14 -0.47 -2.41
N GLY A 29 5.94 -0.01 -1.45
CA GLY A 29 6.33 1.41 -1.30
C GLY A 29 7.60 1.82 -2.04
N SER A 30 8.03 1.08 -3.08
CA SER A 30 9.19 1.48 -3.90
C SER A 30 8.95 2.85 -4.55
N LEU A 31 10.00 3.66 -4.72
CA LEU A 31 9.87 5.02 -5.21
C LEU A 31 9.13 5.08 -6.56
N GLY A 32 8.05 5.85 -6.62
CA GLY A 32 7.23 6.02 -7.81
C GLY A 32 6.30 4.86 -8.16
N GLN A 33 6.30 3.77 -7.37
CA GLN A 33 5.35 2.67 -7.54
C GLN A 33 3.94 3.19 -7.25
N LYS A 34 3.00 2.95 -8.17
CA LYS A 34 1.58 3.30 -7.98
C LYS A 34 0.80 2.07 -7.56
N LEU A 35 -0.15 2.26 -6.65
CA LEU A 35 -1.16 1.28 -6.28
C LEU A 35 -2.51 1.96 -6.09
N THR A 36 -3.57 1.32 -6.53
CA THR A 36 -4.92 1.73 -6.16
C THR A 36 -5.29 1.06 -4.84
N LEU A 37 -5.70 1.86 -3.86
CA LEU A 37 -6.04 1.44 -2.51
C LEU A 37 -7.52 1.65 -2.22
N VAL A 38 -8.05 0.86 -1.31
CA VAL A 38 -9.41 0.98 -0.77
C VAL A 38 -9.38 0.94 0.76
N GLY A 39 -10.28 1.70 1.38
CA GLY A 39 -10.51 1.69 2.82
C GLY A 39 -11.57 0.66 3.24
N GLU A 40 -12.37 1.00 4.25
CA GLU A 40 -13.54 0.20 4.64
C GLU A 40 -14.68 0.28 3.62
N ASP A 41 -14.89 1.45 3.00
CA ASP A 41 -15.82 1.60 1.89
C ASP A 41 -15.13 1.19 0.57
N PRO A 42 -15.50 0.05 -0.03
CA PRO A 42 -14.88 -0.42 -1.27
C PRO A 42 -15.20 0.47 -2.48
N ASN A 43 -16.22 1.33 -2.39
CA ASN A 43 -16.55 2.27 -3.48
C ASN A 43 -15.62 3.48 -3.51
N LEU A 44 -14.89 3.74 -2.42
CA LEU A 44 -13.92 4.81 -2.33
C LEU A 44 -12.50 4.24 -2.54
N SER A 45 -12.09 4.20 -3.80
CA SER A 45 -10.72 3.84 -4.19
C SER A 45 -9.91 5.08 -4.59
N PHE A 46 -8.59 5.01 -4.40
CA PHE A 46 -7.68 6.08 -4.77
C PHE A 46 -6.27 5.60 -5.01
N ASP A 47 -5.52 6.35 -5.82
CA ASP A 47 -4.12 6.03 -6.10
C ASP A 47 -3.19 6.55 -5.01
N ALA A 48 -2.24 5.70 -4.62
CA ALA A 48 -1.12 6.03 -3.77
C ALA A 48 0.21 5.78 -4.49
N VAL A 49 1.22 6.56 -4.15
CA VAL A 49 2.56 6.52 -4.75
C VAL A 49 3.62 6.22 -3.69
N GLY A 50 4.50 5.27 -3.98
CA GLY A 50 5.60 4.88 -3.10
C GLY A 50 6.66 5.96 -2.96
N LEU A 51 7.12 6.16 -1.73
CA LEU A 51 8.11 7.16 -1.34
C LEU A 51 9.54 6.60 -1.24
N GLY A 52 9.72 5.29 -1.41
CA GLY A 52 11.03 4.62 -1.45
C GLY A 52 11.40 3.82 -0.21
N GLY A 53 10.94 4.21 0.98
CA GLY A 53 11.22 3.52 2.24
C GLY A 53 10.24 2.39 2.59
N GLY A 54 9.17 2.22 1.81
CA GLY A 54 8.03 1.34 2.13
C GLY A 54 6.76 2.12 2.43
N GLU A 55 6.86 3.43 2.62
CA GLU A 55 5.74 4.35 2.78
C GLU A 55 5.11 4.70 1.44
N LEU A 56 3.83 5.06 1.49
CA LEU A 56 3.08 5.57 0.36
C LEU A 56 2.48 6.94 0.71
N ALA A 57 2.23 7.74 -0.31
CA ALA A 57 1.45 8.96 -0.19
C ALA A 57 0.31 8.97 -1.20
N ALA A 58 -0.84 9.45 -0.79
CA ALA A 58 -1.96 9.75 -1.67
C ALA A 58 -2.36 11.22 -1.54
N GLU A 59 -2.82 11.79 -2.65
CA GLU A 59 -3.40 13.13 -2.68
C GLU A 59 -4.84 13.03 -3.16
N LEU A 60 -5.76 13.53 -2.36
CA LEU A 60 -7.19 13.36 -2.54
C LEU A 60 -7.90 14.69 -2.32
N PRO A 61 -9.05 14.94 -2.95
CA PRO A 61 -9.89 16.07 -2.57
C PRO A 61 -10.12 16.09 -1.06
N ALA A 62 -10.04 17.25 -0.42
CA ALA A 62 -10.08 17.39 1.03
C ALA A 62 -11.37 16.76 1.63
N ARG A 63 -12.49 16.85 0.91
CA ARG A 63 -13.76 16.20 1.30
C ARG A 63 -13.68 14.68 1.35
N LEU A 64 -12.92 14.06 0.45
CA LEU A 64 -12.69 12.60 0.43
C LEU A 64 -11.62 12.20 1.43
N SER A 65 -10.61 13.03 1.66
CA SER A 65 -9.61 12.75 2.70
C SER A 65 -10.22 12.76 4.11
N ALA A 66 -11.26 13.57 4.33
CA ALA A 66 -11.90 13.77 5.63
C ALA A 66 -12.73 12.57 6.12
N VAL A 67 -13.02 11.58 5.28
CA VAL A 67 -13.69 10.35 5.72
C VAL A 67 -12.74 9.36 6.39
N PHE A 68 -11.43 9.55 6.21
CA PHE A 68 -10.40 8.70 6.79
C PHE A 68 -9.88 9.24 8.12
N LYS A 69 -9.27 8.37 8.93
CA LYS A 69 -8.57 8.71 10.17
C LYS A 69 -7.23 7.96 10.30
N PRO A 70 -6.26 8.49 11.05
CA PRO A 70 -5.06 7.74 11.42
C PRO A 70 -5.41 6.38 12.04
N GLY A 71 -4.68 5.34 11.64
CA GLY A 71 -4.90 3.95 12.01
C GLY A 71 -5.82 3.16 11.06
N ASP A 72 -6.52 3.82 10.14
CA ASP A 72 -7.35 3.11 9.16
C ASP A 72 -6.51 2.18 8.29
N THR A 73 -7.03 0.98 8.07
CA THR A 73 -6.40 -0.04 7.23
C THR A 73 -6.74 0.19 5.78
N LEU A 74 -5.70 0.27 4.95
CA LEU A 74 -5.82 0.37 3.50
C LEU A 74 -5.43 -0.96 2.85
N ARG A 75 -6.27 -1.41 1.93
CA ARG A 75 -6.11 -2.67 1.19
C ARG A 75 -5.85 -2.38 -0.28
N TRP A 76 -5.29 -3.36 -0.97
CA TRP A 76 -5.09 -3.27 -2.42
C TRP A 76 -6.45 -3.41 -3.12
N ALA A 77 -6.78 -2.47 -4.02
CA ALA A 77 -8.09 -2.43 -4.66
C ALA A 77 -8.35 -3.67 -5.54
N GLU A 78 -7.32 -4.16 -6.24
CA GLU A 78 -7.42 -5.33 -7.13
C GLU A 78 -7.67 -6.63 -6.34
N ASN A 79 -7.20 -6.70 -5.09
CA ASN A 79 -7.49 -7.82 -4.21
C ASN A 79 -7.56 -7.35 -2.75
N PRO A 80 -8.76 -6.99 -2.26
CA PRO A 80 -8.95 -6.43 -0.92
C PRO A 80 -8.61 -7.37 0.24
N ASN A 81 -8.30 -8.65 -0.02
CA ASN A 81 -7.81 -9.55 1.02
C ASN A 81 -6.41 -9.15 1.52
N TYR A 82 -5.67 -8.35 0.76
CA TYR A 82 -4.31 -7.95 1.11
C TYR A 82 -4.23 -6.54 1.65
N THR A 83 -3.69 -6.43 2.87
CA THR A 83 -3.41 -5.16 3.53
C THR A 83 -2.15 -4.54 2.94
N VAL A 84 -2.22 -3.28 2.54
CA VAL A 84 -1.06 -2.54 2.03
C VAL A 84 -0.43 -1.69 3.12
N GLY A 85 -1.25 -1.02 3.92
CA GLY A 85 -0.77 0.01 4.83
C GLY A 85 -1.80 0.44 5.86
N LEU A 86 -1.34 1.21 6.83
CA LEU A 86 -2.16 1.97 7.75
C LEU A 86 -1.98 3.46 7.45
N ILE A 87 -3.04 4.24 7.60
CA ILE A 87 -2.93 5.69 7.56
C ILE A 87 -2.15 6.16 8.79
N ASP A 88 -1.01 6.79 8.58
CA ASP A 88 -0.21 7.38 9.65
C ASP A 88 -0.69 8.80 9.95
N LYS A 89 -0.86 9.60 8.89
CA LYS A 89 -1.18 11.02 9.00
C LYS A 89 -2.03 11.48 7.83
N ILE A 90 -2.91 12.44 8.12
CA ILE A 90 -3.66 13.18 7.11
C ILE A 90 -3.34 14.66 7.30
N ASP A 91 -2.65 15.23 6.30
CA ASP A 91 -2.29 16.64 6.28
C ASP A 91 -3.33 17.42 5.46
N PHE A 92 -4.02 18.32 6.16
CA PHE A 92 -4.89 19.33 5.56
C PHE A 92 -4.21 20.69 5.65
N LYS A 93 -4.26 21.44 4.56
CA LYS A 93 -3.85 22.84 4.57
C LYS A 93 -5.08 23.69 4.25
N GLU A 94 -5.40 24.64 5.14
CA GLU A 94 -6.50 25.56 4.91
C GLU A 94 -6.33 26.29 3.57
N GLY A 95 -7.38 26.33 2.76
CA GLY A 95 -7.34 26.86 1.39
C GLY A 95 -6.82 25.90 0.32
N ASN A 96 -6.30 24.70 0.69
CA ASN A 96 -5.94 23.66 -0.27
C ASN A 96 -7.15 22.76 -0.55
N PRO A 97 -7.59 22.62 -1.82
CA PRO A 97 -8.66 21.68 -2.18
C PRO A 97 -8.27 20.21 -2.01
N PHE A 98 -6.98 19.91 -1.77
CA PHE A 98 -6.46 18.56 -1.58
C PHE A 98 -5.94 18.33 -0.16
N GLY A 99 -6.20 17.12 0.36
CA GLY A 99 -5.57 16.56 1.54
C GLY A 99 -4.52 15.53 1.12
N LYS A 100 -3.41 15.48 1.88
CA LYS A 100 -2.35 14.49 1.68
C LYS A 100 -2.46 13.41 2.75
N ILE A 101 -2.52 12.16 2.34
CA ILE A 101 -2.51 11.00 3.23
C ILE A 101 -1.13 10.36 3.18
N LEU A 102 -0.51 10.17 4.35
CA LEU A 102 0.70 9.36 4.52
C LEU A 102 0.32 7.98 5.04
N ILE A 103 0.89 6.96 4.42
CA ILE A 103 0.54 5.57 4.64
C ILE A 103 1.82 4.80 4.94
N VAL A 104 1.82 4.04 6.03
CA VAL A 104 2.97 3.26 6.49
C VAL A 104 2.64 1.77 6.42
N SER A 105 3.66 0.94 6.22
CA SER A 105 3.47 -0.51 6.28
C SER A 105 3.09 -0.93 7.71
N PRO A 106 2.13 -1.86 7.89
CA PRO A 106 1.76 -2.36 9.22
C PRO A 106 2.84 -3.26 9.84
N ILE A 107 3.88 -3.61 9.07
CA ILE A 107 4.96 -4.50 9.48
C ILE A 107 6.31 -3.87 9.17
N SER A 108 7.28 -4.08 10.06
CA SER A 108 8.66 -3.72 9.76
C SER A 108 9.25 -4.73 8.77
N PRO A 109 9.88 -4.28 7.66
CA PRO A 109 10.56 -5.17 6.73
C PRO A 109 11.63 -6.05 7.39
N SER A 110 12.26 -5.58 8.48
CA SER A 110 13.27 -6.36 9.22
C SER A 110 12.66 -7.47 10.07
N ALA A 111 11.35 -7.42 10.33
CA ALA A 111 10.62 -8.45 11.07
C ALA A 111 10.04 -9.54 10.16
N VAL A 112 10.09 -9.37 8.84
CA VAL A 112 9.56 -10.34 7.87
C VAL A 112 10.62 -11.38 7.56
N ILE A 113 10.46 -12.57 8.16
CA ILE A 113 11.36 -13.71 7.95
C ILE A 113 10.77 -14.67 6.89
N TRP A 114 9.44 -14.76 6.81
CA TRP A 114 8.72 -15.65 5.91
C TRP A 114 7.73 -14.89 5.03
N VAL A 115 7.68 -15.26 3.76
CA VAL A 115 6.74 -14.72 2.77
C VAL A 115 6.22 -15.83 1.87
N ASN A 116 5.01 -15.64 1.35
CA ASN A 116 4.41 -16.48 0.35
C ASN A 116 4.45 -15.77 -1.01
N ILE A 117 4.92 -16.46 -2.04
CA ILE A 117 4.82 -16.01 -3.43
C ILE A 117 3.57 -16.67 -4.02
N LEU A 118 2.58 -15.86 -4.35
CA LEU A 118 1.32 -16.32 -4.91
C LEU A 118 1.23 -15.93 -6.39
N PRO A 119 0.68 -16.79 -7.26
CA PRO A 119 0.36 -16.39 -8.61
C PRO A 119 -0.61 -15.20 -8.57
N ASN A 120 -0.30 -14.15 -9.35
CA ASN A 120 -1.24 -13.06 -9.53
C ASN A 120 -2.25 -13.50 -10.59
N ASN A 121 -3.40 -13.98 -10.12
CA ASN A 121 -4.51 -14.32 -10.99
C ASN A 121 -5.29 -13.02 -11.23
N ASP A 122 -4.82 -12.21 -12.18
CA ASP A 122 -5.66 -11.17 -12.78
C ASP A 122 -6.83 -11.83 -13.53
#